data_AF-A0A7F5RE13-F1
#
_entry.id   AF-A0A7F5RE13-F1
#
_cell.length_a   1.000
_cell.length_b   1.000
_cell.length_c   1.000
_cell.angle_alpha   90.00
_cell.angle_beta   90.00
_cell.angle_gamma   90.00
#
_symmetry.space_group_name_H-M   'P 1'
#
loop_
_entity.id
_entity.type
_entity.pdbx_description
1 polymer ?
#
loop_
_entity_poly.entity_id
_entity_poly.type
_entity_poly.pdbx_seq_one_letter_code
_entity_poly.pdbx_strand_id
1 'polypeptide(L)'
;MSILEVYGMEMPSMFQIWYYWFTLNPNRFVHLLFVFFFHSLPAYAADVILFCIGKKPRMVTIYKKVGKFSDVISYFCTRQWQFTNSNSRKLWEEMNDQDKQLFTFDMKEFGWEKFLLSAMKGGRIYLLNDPMDTVTDALRRLYYFRIAHYVVVGAVCLGLLKVTSIVLRSIVLSF
;
A
#
# COMPACT_ATOMS: atom_id res chain seq x y z
N MET A 1 3.21 12.30 1.42
CA MET A 1 3.68 10.91 1.60
C MET A 1 3.69 10.66 3.10
N SER A 2 2.98 9.63 3.57
CA SER A 2 2.94 9.32 5.01
C SER A 2 4.30 8.78 5.49
N ILE A 3 4.58 8.85 6.79
CA ILE A 3 5.84 8.35 7.36
C ILE A 3 6.06 6.85 7.04
N LEU A 4 4.96 6.08 7.00
CA LEU A 4 4.96 4.67 6.58
C LEU A 4 5.41 4.48 5.13
N GLU A 5 4.98 5.36 4.23
CA GLU A 5 5.37 5.30 2.82
C GLU A 5 6.86 5.59 2.65
N VAL A 6 7.40 6.58 3.40
CA VAL A 6 8.82 6.90 3.36
C VAL A 6 9.66 5.69 3.79
N TYR A 7 9.41 5.14 4.98
CA TYR A 7 10.19 3.99 5.48
C TYR A 7 9.97 2.71 4.69
N GLY A 8 8.77 2.50 4.12
CA GLY A 8 8.52 1.36 3.24
C GLY A 8 9.33 1.43 1.95
N MET A 9 9.63 2.63 1.46
CA MET A 9 10.43 2.85 0.26
C MET A 9 11.94 2.80 0.54
N GLU A 10 12.37 3.07 1.77
CA GLU A 10 13.76 2.89 2.19
C GLU A 10 14.13 1.42 2.43
N MET A 11 13.14 0.57 2.77
CA MET A 11 13.35 -0.84 3.08
C MET A 11 12.47 -1.79 2.24
N PRO A 12 12.48 -1.69 0.89
CA PRO A 12 11.59 -2.45 0.03
C PRO A 12 11.96 -3.93 0.01
N SER A 13 10.98 -4.84 0.00
CA SER A 13 11.24 -6.29 0.00
C SER A 13 11.56 -6.84 -1.39
N MET A 14 12.39 -7.89 -1.44
CA MET A 14 12.63 -8.63 -2.68
C MET A 14 11.38 -9.31 -3.25
N PHE A 15 10.35 -9.50 -2.42
CA PHE A 15 9.05 -10.06 -2.82
C PHE A 15 8.09 -9.02 -3.39
N GLN A 16 8.44 -7.74 -3.38
CA GLN A 16 7.64 -6.70 -4.01
C GLN A 16 7.54 -6.94 -5.52
N ILE A 17 6.33 -6.83 -6.06
CA ILE A 17 6.02 -7.13 -7.48
C ILE A 17 5.77 -5.88 -8.33
N TRP A 18 5.58 -4.71 -7.70
CA TRP A 18 5.30 -3.45 -8.39
C TRP A 18 5.70 -2.24 -7.53
N TYR A 19 5.71 -1.04 -8.09
CA TYR A 19 5.93 0.20 -7.32
C TYR A 19 4.77 0.43 -6.34
N TYR A 20 5.07 1.02 -5.17
CA TYR A 20 4.06 1.27 -4.15
C TYR A 20 2.93 2.16 -4.69
N TRP A 21 1.72 1.62 -4.67
CA TRP A 21 0.50 2.36 -4.97
C TRP A 21 -0.65 1.74 -4.18
N PHE A 22 -1.13 2.47 -3.17
CA PHE A 22 -2.23 2.06 -2.31
C PHE A 22 -3.26 3.17 -2.22
N THR A 23 -4.54 2.82 -2.35
CA THR A 23 -5.65 3.77 -2.26
C THR A 23 -6.82 3.12 -1.55
N LEU A 24 -7.34 3.81 -0.53
CA LEU A 24 -8.53 3.43 0.19
C LEU A 24 -9.72 4.19 -0.38
N ASN A 25 -10.78 3.47 -0.72
CA ASN A 25 -11.97 4.03 -1.35
C ASN A 25 -13.21 3.59 -0.56
N PRO A 26 -13.99 4.52 0.03
CA PRO A 26 -15.20 4.15 0.75
C PRO A 26 -16.34 3.74 -0.19
N ASN A 27 -16.28 4.14 -1.46
CA ASN A 27 -17.28 3.76 -2.45
C ASN A 27 -17.03 2.34 -2.98
N ARG A 28 -17.97 1.43 -2.70
CA ARG A 28 -17.90 0.02 -3.11
C ARG A 28 -17.81 -0.17 -4.62
N PHE A 29 -18.51 0.64 -5.41
CA PHE A 29 -18.46 0.53 -6.87
C PHE A 29 -17.07 0.87 -7.41
N VAL A 30 -16.48 1.98 -6.95
CA VAL A 30 -15.11 2.38 -7.31
C VAL A 30 -14.10 1.33 -6.86
N HIS A 31 -14.27 0.78 -5.65
CA HIS A 31 -13.43 -0.30 -5.14
C HIS A 31 -13.48 -1.54 -6.06
N LEU A 32 -14.68 -1.98 -6.48
CA LEU A 32 -14.83 -3.12 -7.39
C LEU A 32 -14.17 -2.86 -8.76
N LEU A 33 -14.25 -1.64 -9.30
CA LEU A 33 -13.51 -1.27 -10.52
C LEU A 33 -12.00 -1.42 -10.32
N PHE A 34 -11.46 -0.93 -9.21
CA PHE A 34 -10.02 -1.07 -8.93
C PHE A 34 -9.61 -2.53 -8.73
N VAL A 35 -10.42 -3.32 -8.02
CA VAL A 35 -10.20 -4.76 -7.87
C VAL A 35 -10.22 -5.47 -9.23
N PHE A 36 -11.09 -5.06 -10.14
CA PHE A 36 -11.13 -5.64 -11.47
C PHE A 36 -9.86 -5.28 -12.28
N PHE A 37 -9.57 -3.99 -12.43
CA PHE A 37 -8.49 -3.51 -13.31
C PHE A 37 -7.07 -3.71 -12.76
N PHE A 38 -6.88 -3.57 -11.44
CA PHE A 38 -5.53 -3.55 -10.84
C PHE A 38 -5.20 -4.79 -10.01
N HIS A 39 -6.17 -5.68 -9.76
CA HIS A 39 -5.91 -6.94 -9.05
C HIS A 39 -6.28 -8.15 -9.91
N SER A 40 -7.54 -8.25 -10.34
CA SER A 40 -8.05 -9.45 -11.02
C SER A 40 -7.46 -9.61 -12.42
N LEU A 41 -7.60 -8.59 -13.28
CA LEU A 41 -7.12 -8.64 -14.66
C LEU A 41 -5.59 -8.90 -14.73
N PRO A 42 -4.72 -8.20 -13.97
CA PRO A 42 -3.29 -8.49 -13.96
C PRO A 42 -2.96 -9.87 -13.38
N ALA A 43 -3.71 -10.36 -12.39
CA ALA A 43 -3.48 -11.67 -11.81
C ALA A 43 -3.74 -12.81 -12.80
N TYR A 44 -4.85 -12.74 -13.54
CA TYR A 44 -5.14 -13.72 -14.60
C TYR A 44 -4.12 -13.65 -15.72
N ALA A 45 -3.75 -12.46 -16.18
CA ALA A 45 -2.71 -12.29 -17.20
C ALA A 45 -1.37 -12.90 -16.76
N ALA A 46 -0.94 -12.63 -15.52
CA ALA A 46 0.28 -13.19 -14.96
C ALA A 46 0.21 -14.72 -14.82
N ASP A 47 -0.93 -15.27 -14.42
CA ASP A 47 -1.13 -16.71 -14.30
C ASP A 47 -1.14 -17.43 -15.65
N VAL A 48 -1.71 -16.81 -16.70
CA VAL A 48 -1.61 -17.31 -18.08
C VAL A 48 -0.15 -17.30 -18.53
N ILE A 49 0.60 -16.22 -18.30
CA ILE A 49 2.03 -16.16 -18.63
C ILE A 49 2.80 -17.27 -17.91
N LEU A 50 2.59 -17.43 -16.59
CA LEU A 50 3.23 -18.49 -15.80
C LEU A 50 2.92 -19.86 -16.37
N PHE A 51 1.65 -20.13 -16.69
CA PHE A 51 1.23 -21.39 -17.32
C PHE A 51 1.94 -21.63 -18.65
N CYS A 52 2.00 -20.62 -19.54
CA CYS A 52 2.67 -20.72 -20.83
C CYS A 52 4.18 -21.01 -20.71
N ILE A 53 4.85 -20.54 -19.65
CA ILE A 53 6.27 -20.82 -19.39
C ILE A 53 6.49 -22.07 -18.51
N GLY A 54 5.47 -22.92 -18.36
CA GLY A 54 5.55 -24.17 -17.59
C GLY A 54 5.62 -23.99 -16.07
N LYS A 55 5.33 -22.79 -15.56
CA LYS A 55 5.27 -22.49 -14.13
C LYS A 55 3.84 -22.60 -13.59
N LYS A 56 3.73 -22.94 -12.32
CA LYS A 56 2.43 -23.05 -11.64
C LYS A 56 1.77 -21.66 -11.48
N PRO A 57 0.53 -21.47 -11.97
CA PRO A 57 -0.30 -20.30 -11.65
C PRO A 57 -0.45 -20.10 -10.14
N ARG A 58 -0.33 -18.86 -9.67
CA ARG A 58 -0.41 -18.51 -8.23
C ARG A 58 -0.99 -17.13 -7.92
N MET A 59 -1.01 -16.21 -8.88
CA MET A 59 -1.37 -14.81 -8.66
C MET A 59 -2.84 -14.66 -8.29
N VAL A 60 -3.75 -15.39 -8.95
CA VAL A 60 -5.19 -15.37 -8.60
C VAL A 60 -5.41 -15.83 -7.16
N THR A 61 -4.69 -16.87 -6.72
CA THR A 61 -4.76 -17.37 -5.34
C THR A 61 -4.27 -16.35 -4.33
N ILE A 62 -3.21 -15.60 -4.65
CA ILE A 62 -2.70 -14.51 -3.81
C ILE A 62 -3.76 -13.41 -3.68
N TYR A 63 -4.32 -12.94 -4.79
CA TYR A 63 -5.31 -11.86 -4.76
C TYR A 63 -6.65 -12.27 -4.14
N LYS A 64 -7.03 -13.56 -4.15
CA LYS A 64 -8.15 -14.06 -3.35
C LYS A 64 -7.91 -13.88 -1.84
N LYS A 65 -6.69 -14.12 -1.36
CA LYS A 65 -6.33 -13.88 0.05
C LYS A 65 -6.35 -12.38 0.38
N VAL A 66 -5.82 -11.55 -0.52
CA VAL A 66 -5.88 -10.09 -0.40
C VAL A 66 -7.33 -9.61 -0.31
N GLY A 67 -8.21 -10.07 -1.21
CA GLY A 67 -9.63 -9.73 -1.18
C GLY A 67 -10.32 -10.10 0.13
N LYS A 68 -10.10 -11.33 0.62
CA LYS A 68 -10.63 -11.76 1.93
C LYS A 68 -10.14 -10.87 3.08
N PHE A 69 -8.85 -10.51 3.06
CA PHE A 69 -8.30 -9.59 4.06
C PHE A 69 -8.93 -8.20 3.95
N SER A 70 -9.06 -7.66 2.74
CA SER A 70 -9.73 -6.38 2.47
C SER A 70 -11.17 -6.36 2.97
N ASP A 71 -11.93 -7.44 2.77
CA ASP A 71 -13.31 -7.57 3.27
C ASP A 71 -13.36 -7.47 4.80
N VAL A 72 -12.45 -8.17 5.49
CA VAL A 72 -12.37 -8.16 6.96
C VAL A 72 -12.04 -6.77 7.50
N ILE A 73 -11.05 -6.09 6.92
CA ILE A 73 -10.61 -4.77 7.41
C ILE A 73 -11.53 -3.63 6.97
N SER A 74 -12.36 -3.83 5.95
CA SER A 74 -13.21 -2.79 5.37
C SER A 74 -14.06 -2.07 6.41
N TYR A 75 -14.65 -2.83 7.35
CA TYR A 75 -15.46 -2.27 8.43
C TYR A 75 -14.71 -1.21 9.25
N PHE A 76 -13.44 -1.44 9.53
CA PHE A 76 -12.62 -0.54 10.32
C PHE A 76 -12.07 0.60 9.48
N CYS A 77 -11.64 0.32 8.24
CA CYS A 77 -10.97 1.28 7.37
C CYS A 77 -11.91 2.29 6.68
N THR A 78 -13.20 1.97 6.50
CA THR A 78 -14.15 2.84 5.77
C THR A 78 -15.10 3.60 6.70
N ARG A 79 -14.87 3.56 8.01
CA ARG A 79 -15.68 4.26 9.02
C ARG A 79 -14.81 5.23 9.78
N GLN A 80 -15.43 6.31 10.25
CA GLN A 80 -14.79 7.24 11.16
C GLN A 80 -14.96 6.74 12.58
N TRP A 81 -13.87 6.78 13.32
CA TRP A 81 -13.81 6.38 14.72
C TRP A 81 -13.24 7.55 15.51
N GLN A 82 -13.97 8.00 16.51
CA GLN A 82 -13.47 8.99 17.46
C GLN A 82 -12.97 8.24 18.70
N PHE A 83 -11.65 8.19 18.86
CA PHE A 83 -11.02 7.67 20.05
C PHE A 83 -10.65 8.84 20.97
N THR A 84 -11.09 8.79 22.22
CA THR A 84 -10.71 9.76 23.25
C THR A 84 -9.73 9.10 24.22
N ASN A 85 -8.76 9.87 24.69
CA ASN A 85 -7.78 9.44 25.70
C ASN A 85 -7.74 10.43 26.88
N SER A 86 -8.87 11.07 27.19
CA SER A 86 -8.97 12.11 28.22
C SER A 86 -8.48 11.63 29.59
N ASN A 87 -8.87 10.41 30.00
CA ASN A 87 -8.48 9.87 31.29
C ASN A 87 -6.98 9.59 31.37
N SER A 88 -6.38 9.03 30.31
CA SER A 88 -4.93 8.79 30.25
C SER A 88 -4.13 10.09 30.26
N ARG A 89 -4.60 11.13 29.54
CA ARG A 89 -3.96 12.45 29.56
C ARG A 89 -4.07 13.11 30.92
N LYS A 90 -5.26 13.08 31.55
CA LYS A 90 -5.47 13.61 32.89
C LYS A 90 -4.58 12.91 33.91
N LEU A 91 -4.50 11.58 33.86
CA LEU A 91 -3.61 10.80 34.72
C LEU A 91 -2.15 11.23 34.54
N TRP A 92 -1.70 11.38 33.30
CA TRP A 92 -0.34 11.87 33.02
C TRP A 92 -0.11 13.27 33.60
N GLU A 93 -1.05 14.18 33.44
CA GLU A 93 -0.95 15.56 33.96
C GLU A 93 -0.87 15.61 35.49
N GLU A 94 -1.61 14.74 36.19
CA GLU A 94 -1.65 14.66 37.65
C GLU A 94 -0.42 13.95 38.28
N MET A 95 0.37 13.22 37.50
CA MET A 95 1.58 12.54 37.99
C MET A 95 2.70 13.54 38.31
N ASN A 96 3.43 13.25 39.39
CA ASN A 96 4.68 13.95 39.70
C ASN A 96 5.79 13.56 38.69
N ASP A 97 6.88 14.33 38.68
CA ASP A 97 7.96 14.13 37.71
C ASP A 97 8.70 12.80 37.88
N GLN A 98 8.80 12.30 39.12
CA GLN A 98 9.44 11.01 39.40
C GLN A 98 8.64 9.86 38.79
N ASP A 99 7.32 9.85 38.97
CA ASP A 99 6.44 8.82 38.43
C ASP A 99 6.36 8.90 36.90
N LYS A 100 6.38 10.11 36.31
CA LYS A 100 6.43 10.29 34.85
C LYS A 100 7.69 9.65 34.24
N GLN A 101 8.82 9.80 34.91
CA GLN A 101 10.10 9.20 34.50
C GLN A 101 10.10 7.68 34.68
N LEU A 102 9.53 7.16 35.77
CA LEU A 102 9.47 5.72 36.04
C LEU A 102 8.47 4.99 35.14
N PHE A 103 7.35 5.64 34.81
CA PHE A 103 6.22 5.06 34.08
C PHE A 103 5.84 5.91 32.88
N THR A 104 6.76 6.10 31.93
CA THR A 104 6.47 6.90 30.73
C THR A 104 5.44 6.23 29.82
N PHE A 105 4.30 6.89 29.61
CA PHE A 105 3.27 6.45 28.66
C PHE A 105 2.68 7.61 27.82
N ASP A 106 3.27 8.80 27.87
CA ASP A 106 2.86 9.89 26.99
C ASP A 106 3.28 9.60 25.54
N MET A 107 2.28 9.51 24.67
CA MET A 107 2.48 9.25 23.25
C MET A 107 3.07 10.45 22.49
N LYS A 108 3.15 11.65 23.11
CA LYS A 108 3.83 12.81 22.53
C LYS A 108 5.34 12.62 22.42
N GLU A 109 5.94 11.96 23.41
CA GLU A 109 7.38 11.69 23.45
C GLU A 109 7.75 10.37 22.76
N PHE A 110 6.74 9.60 22.34
CA PHE A 110 6.96 8.33 21.66
C PHE A 110 7.66 8.54 20.31
N GLY A 111 8.84 7.92 20.17
CA GLY A 111 9.63 7.96 18.94
C GLY A 111 9.01 7.15 17.80
N TRP A 112 7.92 7.64 17.22
CA TRP A 112 7.16 7.00 16.13
C TRP A 112 8.05 6.57 14.97
N GLU A 113 9.01 7.40 14.59
CA GLU A 113 9.97 7.11 13.54
C GLU A 113 10.84 5.89 13.85
N LYS A 114 11.46 5.85 15.03
CA LYS A 114 12.29 4.71 15.47
C LYS A 114 11.47 3.43 15.58
N PHE A 115 10.24 3.54 16.07
CA PHE A 115 9.30 2.44 16.13
C PHE A 115 8.98 1.91 14.73
N LEU A 116 8.57 2.77 13.81
CA LEU A 116 8.21 2.38 12.44
C LEU A 116 9.40 1.77 11.70
N LEU A 117 10.59 2.35 11.83
CA LEU A 117 11.81 1.79 11.25
C LEU A 117 12.10 0.38 11.78
N SER A 118 11.96 0.18 13.09
CA SER A 118 12.16 -1.12 13.73
C SER A 118 11.09 -2.12 13.31
N ALA A 119 9.84 -1.67 13.19
CA ALA A 119 8.72 -2.48 12.71
C ALA A 119 8.91 -2.91 11.24
N MET A 120 9.41 -2.04 10.38
CA MET A 120 9.71 -2.38 8.98
C MET A 120 10.83 -3.41 8.88
N LYS A 121 11.94 -3.24 9.62
CA LYS A 121 13.01 -4.24 9.71
C LYS A 121 12.49 -5.58 10.24
N GLY A 122 11.70 -5.54 11.32
CA GLY A 122 11.09 -6.71 11.91
C GLY A 122 10.14 -7.43 10.94
N GLY A 123 9.31 -6.69 10.19
CA GLY A 123 8.44 -7.25 9.16
C GLY A 123 9.22 -7.97 8.07
N ARG A 124 10.34 -7.40 7.60
CA ARG A 124 11.19 -8.10 6.63
C ARG A 124 11.72 -9.42 7.17
N ILE A 125 12.37 -9.39 8.33
CA ILE A 125 13.08 -10.56 8.87
C ILE A 125 12.08 -11.63 9.33
N TYR A 126 11.06 -11.24 10.10
CA TYR A 126 10.22 -12.20 10.82
C TYR A 126 8.90 -12.53 10.12
N LEU A 127 8.33 -11.60 9.32
CA LEU A 127 7.08 -11.86 8.60
C LEU A 127 7.35 -12.35 7.17
N LEU A 128 8.29 -11.73 6.47
CA LEU A 128 8.59 -12.05 5.08
C LEU A 128 9.70 -13.08 4.93
N ASN A 129 10.53 -13.30 5.97
CA ASN A 129 11.77 -14.07 5.87
C ASN A 129 12.70 -13.49 4.76
N ASP A 130 12.73 -12.16 4.65
CA ASP A 130 13.58 -11.39 3.74
C ASP A 130 14.73 -10.75 4.53
N PRO A 131 15.97 -11.26 4.44
CA PRO A 131 17.08 -10.75 5.25
C PRO A 131 17.48 -9.31 4.87
N MET A 132 18.28 -8.68 5.73
CA MET A 132 18.64 -7.26 5.57
C MET A 132 19.71 -7.00 4.49
N ASP A 133 20.47 -8.02 4.10
CA ASP A 133 21.47 -7.94 3.04
C ASP A 133 20.85 -7.73 1.64
N THR A 134 19.60 -8.15 1.45
CA THR A 134 18.87 -8.01 0.17
C THR A 134 18.36 -6.60 -0.10
N VAL A 135 18.43 -5.68 0.89
CA VAL A 135 17.85 -4.32 0.79
C VAL A 135 18.41 -3.55 -0.41
N THR A 136 19.73 -3.64 -0.65
CA THR A 136 20.38 -2.94 -1.77
C THR A 136 19.84 -3.41 -3.12
N ASP A 137 19.64 -4.71 -3.30
CA ASP A 137 19.09 -5.27 -4.54
C ASP A 137 17.60 -4.93 -4.69
N ALA A 138 16.86 -4.92 -3.58
CA ALA A 138 15.46 -4.54 -3.58
C ALA A 138 15.26 -3.05 -3.92
N LEU A 139 16.14 -2.16 -3.45
CA LEU A 139 16.17 -0.75 -3.84
C LEU A 139 16.43 -0.59 -5.35
N ARG A 140 17.34 -1.39 -5.91
CA ARG A 140 17.59 -1.41 -7.36
C ARG A 140 16.34 -1.85 -8.13
N ARG A 141 15.65 -2.91 -7.67
CA ARG A 141 14.37 -3.35 -8.28
C ARG A 141 13.29 -2.28 -8.17
N LEU A 142 13.19 -1.62 -7.02
CA LEU A 142 12.24 -0.54 -6.77
C LEU A 142 12.43 0.62 -7.76
N TYR A 143 13.68 0.97 -8.07
CA TYR A 143 13.99 1.98 -9.08
C TYR A 143 13.41 1.63 -10.46
N TYR A 144 13.60 0.38 -10.92
CA TYR A 144 13.02 -0.07 -12.19
C TYR A 144 11.50 -0.14 -12.14
N PHE A 145 10.92 -0.60 -11.04
CA PHE A 145 9.47 -0.57 -10.85
C PHE A 145 8.92 0.85 -10.88
N ARG A 146 9.64 1.82 -10.33
CA ARG A 146 9.25 3.24 -10.38
C ARG A 146 9.19 3.74 -11.82
N ILE A 147 10.22 3.44 -12.63
CA ILE A 147 10.22 3.79 -14.05
C ILE A 147 9.05 3.12 -14.77
N ALA A 148 8.90 1.80 -14.60
CA ALA A 148 7.82 1.04 -15.24
C ALA A 148 6.45 1.58 -14.85
N HIS A 149 6.25 1.94 -13.58
CA HIS A 149 5.03 2.55 -13.07
C HIS A 149 4.70 3.86 -13.79
N TYR A 150 5.64 4.80 -13.84
CA TYR A 150 5.38 6.09 -14.48
C TYR A 150 5.21 5.97 -16.01
N VAL A 151 5.90 5.04 -16.65
CA VAL A 151 5.68 4.73 -18.07
C VAL A 151 4.27 4.18 -18.30
N VAL A 152 3.83 3.22 -17.51
CA VAL A 152 2.48 2.64 -17.62
C VAL A 152 1.40 3.68 -17.34
N VAL A 153 1.54 4.46 -16.25
CA VAL A 153 0.61 5.54 -15.90
C VAL A 153 0.55 6.58 -17.02
N GLY A 154 1.71 7.03 -17.52
CA GLY A 154 1.79 7.97 -18.63
C GLY A 154 1.10 7.45 -19.89
N ALA A 155 1.35 6.18 -20.27
CA ALA A 155 0.71 5.56 -21.43
C ALA A 155 -0.81 5.45 -21.27
N VAL A 156 -1.29 5.09 -20.09
CA VAL A 156 -2.74 5.04 -19.78
C VAL A 156 -3.35 6.44 -19.88
N CYS A 157 -2.73 7.46 -19.28
CA CYS A 157 -3.21 8.85 -19.36
C CYS A 157 -3.28 9.35 -20.81
N LEU A 158 -2.24 9.11 -21.61
CA LEU A 158 -2.23 9.47 -23.04
C LEU A 158 -3.30 8.73 -23.83
N GLY A 159 -3.51 7.45 -23.55
CA GLY A 159 -4.58 6.65 -24.16
C GLY A 159 -5.96 7.22 -23.86
N LEU A 160 -6.24 7.54 -22.58
CA LEU A 160 -7.49 8.16 -22.16
C LEU A 160 -7.70 9.53 -22.82
N LEU A 161 -6.67 10.39 -22.85
CA LEU A 161 -6.73 11.69 -23.54
C LEU A 161 -7.02 11.55 -25.03
N LYS A 162 -6.45 10.54 -25.69
CA LYS A 162 -6.73 10.28 -27.10
C LYS A 162 -8.17 9.84 -27.31
N VAL A 163 -8.67 8.92 -26.49
CA VAL A 163 -10.07 8.46 -26.56
C VAL A 163 -11.05 9.62 -26.35
N THR A 164 -10.84 10.44 -25.32
CA THR A 164 -11.70 11.61 -25.08
C THR A 164 -11.64 12.61 -26.24
N SER A 165 -10.46 12.83 -26.83
CA SER A 165 -10.31 13.70 -28.00
C SER A 165 -11.09 13.19 -29.23
N ILE A 166 -11.13 11.88 -29.44
CA ILE A 166 -11.87 11.25 -30.55
C ILE A 166 -13.38 11.38 -30.31
N VAL A 167 -13.83 11.09 -29.09
CA VAL A 167 -15.25 11.21 -28.71
C VAL A 167 -15.72 12.66 -28.85
N LEU A 168 -14.95 13.63 -28.35
CA LEU A 168 -15.26 15.05 -28.48
C LEU A 168 -15.33 15.47 -29.96
N ARG A 169 -14.36 15.06 -30.79
CA ARG A 169 -14.41 15.32 -32.24
C ARG A 169 -15.65 14.73 -32.89
N SER A 170 -16.03 13.49 -32.55
CA SER A 170 -17.24 12.87 -33.11
C SER A 170 -18.53 13.58 -32.71
N ILE A 171 -18.61 14.10 -31.48
CA ILE A 171 -19.78 14.86 -31.02
C ILE A 171 -19.83 16.20 -31.74
N VAL A 172 -18.72 16.94 -31.81
CA VAL A 172 -18.66 18.25 -32.48
C VAL A 172 -18.95 18.14 -33.98
N LEU A 173 -18.51 17.08 -34.66
CA LEU A 173 -18.80 16.83 -36.07
C LEU A 173 -20.24 16.32 -36.32
N SER A 174 -20.99 15.99 -35.26
CA SER A 174 -22.39 15.56 -35.36
C SER A 174 -23.39 16.71 -35.15
N PHE A 175 -22.89 17.94 -34.97
CA PHE A 175 -23.65 19.19 -34.92
C PHE A 175 -23.24 20.12 -36.06
#